data_AF-A0A7W1TB41-F1
#
_entry.id   AF-A0A7W1TB41-F1
#
_cell.length_a   1.000
_cell.length_b   1.000
_cell.length_c   1.000
_cell.angle_alpha   90.00
_cell.angle_beta   90.00
_cell.angle_gamma   90.00
#
_symmetry.space_group_name_H-M   'P 1'
#
loop_
_entity.id
_entity.type
_entity.pdbx_description
1 polymer ?
#
loop_
_entity_poly.entity_id
_entity_poly.type
_entity_poly.pdbx_seq_one_letter_code
_entity_poly.pdbx_strand_id
1 'polypeptide(L)'
;MRPLILSLTLLAIAGLPLAAADGPTPKPKPAASADDDDDKPAPKPGGGATASGGGQNTLRAPVFEDVSSVTRNFIDPDLLPDTPNPITLFGDGFWEPGTLQNGRITPTLIVYGDLRSAYSYIEKPDVGSDTDVATARSRLTLEADLKLTATERFHARFVPISHGDQDTRIDFRPEFQETFEHSLKPQTLFFEGELDSIISDFGGSAQHDGTDLNYAIAAGKFPLELNNGYLVSDIFTGVGVTKNNISVPWASDLGVGVIYAFHDVDANAGTGKPAAGDAFSLLGLHGFADAADLRIETSLLMLDVQNADQVVGGRDRRQYYGAVSFAWLRGPVGQGLHLLGKMGDPDVTGNGALVVYESNVRLTPVYVDGGAYAMLNAFFGSPHWNSISGNLNQVGTTFQTDNLTGFPNQRGDGRDEAGVALAVQIKTLRRRLHFIPEVSYVDDRSDANNDTTALGMRINYGFGDRYVLRMDLRHFIPKVGDSFNAGRAEFQIKF
;
A
#
# COMPACT_ATOMS: atom_id res chain seq x y z
N MET A 1 52.60 1.53 -17.07
CA MET A 1 51.91 0.24 -17.34
C MET A 1 50.41 0.48 -17.25
N ARG A 2 49.65 -0.14 -18.15
CA ARG A 2 48.34 0.29 -18.71
C ARG A 2 47.19 0.44 -17.68
N PRO A 3 46.30 1.44 -17.81
CA PRO A 3 44.96 1.41 -17.26
C PRO A 3 43.97 0.80 -18.28
N LEU A 4 43.04 -0.02 -17.78
CA LEU A 4 41.99 -0.66 -18.56
C LEU A 4 40.79 0.31 -18.66
N ILE A 5 40.46 0.74 -19.88
CA ILE A 5 39.27 1.51 -20.22
C ILE A 5 38.16 0.50 -20.54
N LEU A 6 37.04 0.55 -19.81
CA LEU A 6 35.84 -0.21 -20.16
C LEU A 6 34.83 0.75 -20.79
N SER A 7 34.77 0.75 -22.12
CA SER A 7 33.80 1.50 -22.91
C SER A 7 32.45 0.77 -22.90
N LEU A 8 31.40 1.43 -22.41
CA LEU A 8 30.02 0.94 -22.46
C LEU A 8 29.39 1.44 -23.78
N THR A 9 29.28 0.55 -24.77
CA THR A 9 28.68 0.88 -26.07
C THR A 9 27.16 0.77 -26.01
N LEU A 10 26.50 1.90 -26.24
CA LEU A 10 25.07 2.09 -26.43
C LEU A 10 24.60 1.31 -27.68
N LEU A 11 23.64 0.38 -27.54
CA LEU A 11 23.01 -0.27 -28.69
C LEU A 11 21.65 0.40 -28.97
N ALA A 12 21.64 1.28 -29.97
CA ALA A 12 20.44 1.78 -30.61
C ALA A 12 19.88 0.69 -31.55
N ILE A 13 18.59 0.37 -31.43
CA ILE A 13 17.88 -0.45 -32.41
C ILE A 13 16.83 0.43 -33.08
N ALA A 14 17.12 0.81 -34.32
CA ALA A 14 16.18 1.41 -35.26
C ALA A 14 15.88 0.39 -36.39
N GLY A 15 14.59 0.07 -36.54
CA GLY A 15 13.86 -0.16 -37.79
C GLY A 15 14.28 -1.19 -38.86
N LEU A 16 13.26 -1.96 -39.30
CA LEU A 16 13.03 -2.62 -40.61
C LEU A 16 13.36 -4.12 -40.70
N PRO A 17 12.72 -4.89 -41.63
CA PRO A 17 11.28 -5.05 -41.85
C PRO A 17 10.85 -6.53 -41.88
N LEU A 18 9.54 -6.72 -41.94
CA LEU A 18 8.79 -7.97 -42.06
C LEU A 18 9.22 -8.81 -43.28
N ALA A 19 9.53 -10.10 -43.09
CA ALA A 19 9.59 -11.10 -44.16
C ALA A 19 9.06 -12.44 -43.66
N ALA A 20 8.03 -12.95 -44.35
CA ALA A 20 7.42 -14.24 -44.13
C ALA A 20 8.37 -15.39 -44.53
N ALA A 21 8.39 -16.46 -43.75
CA ALA A 21 8.95 -17.74 -44.16
C ALA A 21 8.14 -18.88 -43.55
N ASP A 22 7.57 -19.68 -44.45
CA ASP A 22 6.75 -20.86 -44.20
C ASP A 22 7.54 -22.05 -43.63
N GLY A 23 6.89 -22.76 -42.70
CA GLY A 23 6.96 -24.21 -42.51
C GLY A 23 7.85 -24.77 -41.39
N PRO A 24 7.69 -26.05 -40.98
CA PRO A 24 6.53 -26.93 -41.05
C PRO A 24 6.01 -27.36 -39.66
N THR A 25 4.73 -27.75 -39.61
CA THR A 25 4.00 -28.28 -38.46
C THR A 25 4.50 -29.67 -38.00
N PRO A 26 4.59 -29.95 -36.69
CA PRO A 26 4.71 -31.32 -36.19
C PRO A 26 3.33 -31.98 -36.06
N LYS A 27 3.19 -33.16 -36.66
CA LYS A 27 2.03 -34.05 -36.57
C LYS A 27 1.82 -34.60 -35.14
N PRO A 28 0.57 -34.86 -34.73
CA PRO A 28 0.25 -35.46 -33.43
C PRO A 28 0.51 -36.97 -33.41
N LYS A 29 0.91 -37.49 -32.24
CA LYS A 29 1.12 -38.93 -31.98
C LYS A 29 -0.21 -39.58 -31.57
N PRO A 30 -0.50 -40.84 -31.95
CA PRO A 30 -1.86 -41.39 -31.96
C PRO A 30 -2.34 -41.95 -30.62
N ALA A 31 -3.67 -41.95 -30.47
CA ALA A 31 -4.43 -42.64 -29.44
C ALA A 31 -4.34 -44.17 -29.60
N ALA A 32 -4.38 -44.89 -28.48
CA ALA A 32 -4.62 -46.32 -28.42
C ALA A 32 -5.89 -46.60 -27.57
N SER A 33 -6.83 -47.30 -28.19
CA SER A 33 -8.01 -48.00 -27.66
C SER A 33 -7.60 -49.08 -26.64
N ALA A 34 -8.26 -49.22 -25.49
CA ALA A 34 -9.56 -49.84 -25.19
C ALA A 34 -9.55 -51.39 -25.20
N ASP A 35 -10.23 -51.93 -24.17
CA ASP A 35 -10.67 -53.32 -23.85
C ASP A 35 -10.01 -53.85 -22.55
N ASP A 36 -10.68 -54.45 -21.58
CA ASP A 36 -12.08 -54.51 -21.11
C ASP A 36 -12.04 -55.30 -19.76
N ASP A 37 -13.09 -55.16 -18.95
CA ASP A 37 -13.51 -56.03 -17.82
C ASP A 37 -12.64 -56.15 -16.54
N ASP A 38 -13.11 -55.54 -15.45
CA ASP A 38 -13.39 -56.28 -14.21
C ASP A 38 -14.32 -55.51 -13.25
N ASP A 39 -15.41 -56.19 -12.90
CA ASP A 39 -16.60 -55.72 -12.22
C ASP A 39 -16.48 -55.91 -10.69
N LYS A 40 -16.36 -54.81 -9.91
CA LYS A 40 -16.56 -54.81 -8.44
C LYS A 40 -17.15 -53.48 -7.94
N PRO A 41 -18.23 -53.49 -7.13
CA PRO A 41 -18.85 -52.27 -6.63
C PRO A 41 -18.05 -51.66 -5.47
N ALA A 42 -17.65 -50.40 -5.62
CA ALA A 42 -16.98 -49.61 -4.59
C ALA A 42 -17.96 -49.18 -3.46
N PRO A 43 -17.52 -49.16 -2.20
CA PRO A 43 -18.35 -48.76 -1.07
C PRO A 43 -18.56 -47.24 -1.02
N LYS A 44 -19.77 -46.82 -0.66
CA LYS A 44 -20.13 -45.40 -0.41
C LYS A 44 -19.25 -44.83 0.73
N PRO A 45 -18.58 -43.68 0.54
CA PRO A 45 -18.04 -42.92 1.67
C PRO A 45 -19.16 -42.11 2.32
N GLY A 46 -19.36 -42.35 3.61
CA GLY A 46 -20.24 -41.57 4.46
C GLY A 46 -19.76 -40.14 4.64
N GLY A 47 -20.70 -39.26 4.99
CA GLY A 47 -20.45 -37.85 5.28
C GLY A 47 -19.43 -37.69 6.41
N GLY A 48 -18.35 -36.99 6.10
CA GLY A 48 -17.41 -36.40 7.05
C GLY A 48 -17.34 -34.91 6.76
N ALA A 49 -17.71 -34.12 7.76
CA ALA A 49 -17.65 -32.66 7.73
C ALA A 49 -16.22 -32.20 7.43
N THR A 50 -16.04 -31.52 6.29
CA THR A 50 -14.82 -30.83 5.93
C THR A 50 -14.73 -29.53 6.73
N ALA A 51 -13.65 -29.39 7.50
CA ALA A 51 -13.27 -28.19 8.22
C ALA A 51 -13.21 -26.97 7.27
N SER A 52 -13.99 -25.94 7.60
CA SER A 52 -13.92 -24.63 6.95
C SER A 52 -12.63 -23.92 7.39
N GLY A 53 -11.79 -23.56 6.42
CA GLY A 53 -10.57 -22.81 6.65
C GLY A 53 -10.87 -21.41 7.22
N GLY A 54 -10.32 -21.13 8.40
CA GLY A 54 -10.34 -19.81 9.02
C GLY A 54 -9.42 -18.85 8.26
N GLY A 55 -10.03 -17.87 7.57
CA GLY A 55 -9.33 -16.69 7.09
C GLY A 55 -8.96 -15.80 8.28
N GLN A 56 -7.71 -15.34 8.32
CA GLN A 56 -7.23 -14.41 9.34
C GLN A 56 -7.89 -13.03 9.13
N ASN A 57 -8.90 -12.72 9.94
CA ASN A 57 -9.58 -11.43 9.99
C ASN A 57 -8.72 -10.40 10.73
N THR A 58 -7.64 -9.97 10.09
CA THR A 58 -7.01 -8.69 10.46
C THR A 58 -7.94 -7.55 10.01
N LEU A 59 -7.98 -6.43 10.72
CA LEU A 59 -8.68 -5.20 10.29
C LEU A 59 -7.98 -4.51 9.10
N ARG A 60 -7.46 -5.31 8.16
CA ARG A 60 -7.16 -4.89 6.80
C ARG A 60 -8.39 -5.25 5.98
N ALA A 61 -9.00 -4.26 5.33
CA ALA A 61 -9.93 -4.53 4.25
C ALA A 61 -9.26 -5.57 3.32
N PRO A 62 -9.95 -6.67 2.96
CA PRO A 62 -9.39 -7.65 2.04
C PRO A 62 -8.96 -6.94 0.76
N VAL A 63 -7.65 -6.98 0.51
CA VAL A 63 -7.01 -6.38 -0.66
C VAL A 63 -7.38 -7.27 -1.84
N PHE A 64 -8.46 -6.92 -2.56
CA PHE A 64 -8.45 -7.15 -4.00
C PHE A 64 -7.16 -6.54 -4.52
N GLU A 65 -6.40 -7.28 -5.34
CA GLU A 65 -5.21 -6.78 -6.02
C GLU A 65 -5.45 -5.34 -6.46
N ASP A 66 -4.85 -4.41 -5.72
CA ASP A 66 -5.05 -2.99 -5.92
C ASP A 66 -4.55 -2.66 -7.32
N VAL A 67 -5.47 -2.13 -8.13
CA VAL A 67 -5.35 -1.95 -9.58
C VAL A 67 -4.06 -1.19 -9.93
N SER A 68 -3.57 -0.33 -9.01
CA SER A 68 -2.37 0.48 -9.15
C SER A 68 -1.25 0.18 -8.13
N SER A 69 -1.32 -0.88 -7.33
CA SER A 69 -0.38 -1.17 -6.21
C SER A 69 1.11 -1.15 -6.57
N VAL A 70 1.43 -1.31 -7.85
CA VAL A 70 2.78 -1.28 -8.43
C VAL A 70 3.44 0.11 -8.37
N THR A 71 2.65 1.19 -8.33
CA THR A 71 3.16 2.57 -8.20
C THR A 71 3.53 2.91 -6.75
N ARG A 72 2.99 2.16 -5.77
CA ARG A 72 3.34 2.28 -4.35
C ARG A 72 4.80 1.87 -4.10
N ASN A 73 5.36 2.24 -2.96
CA ASN A 73 6.65 1.71 -2.50
C ASN A 73 6.58 0.29 -1.95
N PHE A 74 5.48 -0.41 -2.19
CA PHE A 74 5.35 -1.79 -1.77
C PHE A 74 6.30 -2.65 -2.62
N ILE A 75 7.07 -3.52 -1.96
CA ILE A 75 7.81 -4.57 -2.69
C ILE A 75 6.76 -5.54 -3.20
N ASP A 76 6.65 -5.63 -4.53
CA ASP A 76 5.78 -6.61 -5.18
C ASP A 76 6.08 -8.02 -4.61
N PRO A 77 5.06 -8.71 -4.07
CA PRO A 77 5.25 -9.99 -3.39
C PRO A 77 5.88 -11.04 -4.30
N ASP A 78 5.74 -10.94 -5.63
CA ASP A 78 6.40 -11.84 -6.58
C ASP A 78 7.95 -11.78 -6.53
N LEU A 79 8.54 -10.74 -5.91
CA LEU A 79 9.99 -10.55 -5.88
C LEU A 79 10.71 -11.47 -4.89
N LEU A 80 10.03 -11.95 -3.86
CA LEU A 80 10.57 -12.84 -2.83
C LEU A 80 9.63 -14.04 -2.63
N PRO A 81 10.11 -15.20 -2.16
CA PRO A 81 9.20 -16.26 -1.72
C PRO A 81 8.31 -15.78 -0.57
N ASP A 82 7.12 -16.36 -0.44
CA ASP A 82 6.01 -15.86 0.39
C ASP A 82 6.32 -15.64 1.89
N THR A 83 7.47 -16.07 2.41
CA THR A 83 7.91 -15.78 3.79
C THR A 83 9.44 -15.71 3.92
N PRO A 84 10.02 -14.58 4.37
CA PRO A 84 11.36 -14.56 4.95
C PRO A 84 11.38 -15.38 6.25
N ASN A 85 12.44 -16.14 6.54
CA ASN A 85 12.52 -16.83 7.83
C ASN A 85 12.69 -15.79 8.95
N PRO A 86 11.86 -15.81 10.01
CA PRO A 86 11.90 -14.84 11.10
C PRO A 86 13.24 -14.86 11.85
N ILE A 87 13.68 -13.72 12.39
CA ILE A 87 14.85 -13.64 13.29
C ILE A 87 14.69 -14.59 14.47
N THR A 88 13.48 -14.69 15.01
CA THR A 88 13.19 -15.55 16.14
C THR A 88 11.73 -15.99 16.09
N LEU A 89 11.54 -17.28 16.34
CA LEU A 89 10.25 -17.93 16.51
C LEU A 89 10.24 -18.58 17.89
N PHE A 90 9.33 -18.14 18.76
CA PHE A 90 9.00 -18.86 20.00
C PHE A 90 7.53 -19.29 19.91
N GLY A 91 7.27 -20.60 19.86
CA GLY A 91 5.93 -21.18 19.68
C GLY A 91 5.91 -22.24 18.57
N ASP A 92 4.73 -22.75 18.23
CA ASP A 92 4.59 -23.95 17.41
C ASP A 92 4.82 -23.72 15.89
N GLY A 93 4.92 -22.47 15.43
CA GLY A 93 5.19 -22.17 14.01
C GLY A 93 4.83 -20.75 13.59
N PHE A 94 5.33 -20.30 12.44
CA PHE A 94 5.03 -18.97 11.88
C PHE A 94 3.52 -18.76 11.58
N TRP A 95 2.87 -19.84 11.15
CA TRP A 95 1.44 -19.88 10.81
C TRP A 95 0.58 -20.56 11.87
N GLU A 96 1.19 -21.13 12.92
CA GLU A 96 0.44 -21.90 13.91
C GLU A 96 -0.20 -20.94 14.92
N PRO A 97 -1.55 -20.97 15.06
CA PRO A 97 -2.20 -20.24 16.13
C PRO A 97 -1.66 -20.75 17.46
N GLY A 98 -1.68 -19.91 18.50
CA GLY A 98 -1.46 -20.41 19.84
C GLY A 98 -2.46 -21.53 20.12
N THR A 99 -1.98 -22.75 20.37
CA THR A 99 -2.87 -23.88 20.59
C THR A 99 -3.45 -23.82 22.01
N LEU A 100 -4.78 -23.88 22.10
CA LEU A 100 -5.50 -24.11 23.35
C LEU A 100 -5.35 -25.60 23.73
N GLN A 101 -4.31 -25.93 24.49
CA GLN A 101 -4.20 -27.25 25.12
C GLN A 101 -4.78 -27.18 26.53
N ASN A 102 -5.88 -27.92 26.79
CA ASN A 102 -6.50 -28.06 28.11
C ASN A 102 -6.90 -26.71 28.78
N GLY A 103 -7.39 -25.74 28.00
CA GLY A 103 -7.77 -24.41 28.53
C GLY A 103 -6.59 -23.50 28.90
N ARG A 104 -5.37 -23.81 28.43
CA ARG A 104 -4.20 -22.93 28.50
C ARG A 104 -3.89 -22.32 27.14
N ILE A 105 -3.73 -21.00 27.14
CA ILE A 105 -3.23 -20.21 26.01
C ILE A 105 -1.74 -20.49 25.84
N THR A 106 -1.31 -20.93 24.65
CA THR A 106 0.11 -21.08 24.30
C THR A 106 0.49 -19.90 23.40
N PRO A 107 1.01 -18.79 23.96
CA PRO A 107 1.31 -17.62 23.15
C PRO A 107 2.46 -17.89 22.18
N THR A 108 2.34 -17.37 20.96
CA THR A 108 3.40 -17.44 19.94
C THR A 108 3.94 -16.02 19.72
N LEU A 109 5.25 -15.85 19.86
CA LEU A 109 5.95 -14.60 19.53
C LEU A 109 6.74 -14.78 18.24
N ILE A 110 6.45 -13.91 17.27
CA ILE A 110 7.16 -13.84 15.99
C ILE A 110 7.81 -12.47 15.89
N VAL A 111 9.11 -12.43 15.63
CA VAL A 111 9.84 -11.18 15.36
C VAL A 111 10.44 -11.25 13.97
N TYR A 112 10.13 -10.26 13.15
CA TYR A 112 10.53 -10.15 11.76
C TYR A 112 10.76 -8.68 11.40
N GLY A 113 11.26 -8.40 10.20
CA GLY A 113 11.42 -7.03 9.76
C GLY A 113 12.31 -6.86 8.53
N ASP A 114 12.84 -5.66 8.39
CA ASP A 114 13.71 -5.33 7.27
C ASP A 114 14.77 -4.29 7.63
N LEU A 115 15.92 -4.40 6.96
CA LEU A 115 16.93 -3.36 6.90
C LEU A 115 16.94 -2.79 5.49
N ARG A 116 16.70 -1.49 5.37
CA ARG A 116 16.80 -0.73 4.12
C ARG A 116 17.96 0.24 4.20
N SER A 117 18.77 0.26 3.15
CA SER A 117 19.81 1.26 2.94
C SER A 117 19.67 1.82 1.54
N ALA A 118 19.57 3.14 1.42
CA ALA A 118 19.35 3.79 0.14
C ALA A 118 20.31 4.97 -0.03
N TYR A 119 20.73 5.18 -1.27
CA TYR A 119 21.45 6.36 -1.73
C TYR A 119 20.59 7.08 -2.77
N SER A 120 20.47 8.39 -2.65
CA SER A 120 19.83 9.21 -3.67
C SER A 120 20.64 10.44 -4.02
N TYR A 121 20.55 10.82 -5.28
CA TYR A 121 21.09 12.04 -5.86
C TYR A 121 19.95 12.81 -6.53
N ILE A 122 19.84 14.10 -6.25
CA ILE A 122 18.80 14.98 -6.78
C ILE A 122 19.50 16.22 -7.29
N GLU A 123 19.34 16.50 -8.58
CA GLU A 123 19.73 17.78 -9.17
C GLU A 123 18.72 18.84 -8.73
N LYS A 124 19.20 19.98 -8.24
CA LYS A 124 18.33 21.12 -7.96
C LYS A 124 18.56 22.21 -9.00
N PRO A 125 17.56 22.55 -9.82
CA PRO A 125 17.69 23.64 -10.76
C PRO A 125 17.57 24.96 -9.99
N ASP A 126 18.71 25.56 -9.63
CA ASP A 126 18.77 26.96 -9.21
C ASP A 126 20.04 27.64 -9.75
N VAL A 127 19.86 28.84 -10.29
CA VAL A 127 20.90 29.60 -11.01
C VAL A 127 21.93 30.14 -10.01
N GLY A 128 23.03 29.40 -9.79
CA GLY A 128 24.27 29.94 -9.24
C GLY A 128 24.75 29.40 -7.89
N SER A 129 24.16 28.34 -7.35
CA SER A 129 24.78 27.61 -6.22
C SER A 129 24.61 26.10 -6.34
N ASP A 130 25.63 25.39 -5.87
CA ASP A 130 25.80 23.95 -5.94
C ASP A 130 24.83 23.24 -4.97
N THR A 131 23.53 23.27 -5.29
CA THR A 131 22.41 22.92 -4.38
C THR A 131 21.94 21.47 -4.50
N ASP A 132 22.62 20.67 -5.31
CA ASP A 132 22.32 19.25 -5.45
C ASP A 132 22.31 18.55 -4.10
N VAL A 133 21.41 17.58 -3.96
CA VAL A 133 21.26 16.81 -2.73
C VAL A 133 21.73 15.39 -2.99
N ALA A 134 22.72 14.95 -2.22
CA ALA A 134 23.22 13.58 -2.25
C ALA A 134 23.19 13.04 -0.83
N THR A 135 22.44 11.98 -0.57
CA THR A 135 22.25 11.43 0.78
C THR A 135 22.24 9.91 0.75
N ALA A 136 22.86 9.29 1.75
CA ALA A 136 22.71 7.88 2.08
C ALA A 136 21.94 7.76 3.39
N ARG A 137 20.87 6.96 3.41
CA ARG A 137 20.04 6.74 4.60
C ARG A 137 19.85 5.26 4.86
N SER A 138 19.74 4.90 6.13
CA SER A 138 19.44 3.53 6.54
C SER A 138 18.32 3.50 7.57
N ARG A 139 17.44 2.51 7.44
CA ARG A 139 16.31 2.27 8.35
C ARG A 139 16.24 0.78 8.67
N LEU A 140 16.19 0.47 9.96
CA LEU A 140 15.91 -0.85 10.48
C LEU A 140 14.47 -0.83 10.98
N THR A 141 13.62 -1.68 10.44
CA THR A 141 12.25 -1.91 10.93
C THR A 141 12.23 -3.27 11.64
N LEU A 142 11.67 -3.31 12.84
CA LEU A 142 11.40 -4.54 13.58
C LEU A 142 9.91 -4.59 13.91
N GLU A 143 9.28 -5.71 13.57
CA GLU A 143 7.88 -6.00 13.87
C GLU A 143 7.81 -7.22 14.80
N ALA A 144 6.92 -7.15 15.79
CA ALA A 144 6.70 -8.19 16.75
C ALA A 144 5.21 -8.50 16.87
N ASP A 145 4.85 -9.75 16.58
CA ASP A 145 3.50 -10.28 16.73
C ASP A 145 3.47 -11.24 17.92
N LEU A 146 2.74 -10.88 18.97
CA LEU A 146 2.40 -11.76 20.07
C LEU A 146 0.97 -12.28 19.86
N LYS A 147 0.87 -13.47 19.28
CA LYS A 147 -0.40 -14.18 19.07
C LYS A 147 -0.80 -14.88 20.35
N LEU A 148 -1.99 -14.58 20.86
CA LEU A 148 -2.56 -15.25 22.03
C LEU A 148 -3.40 -16.44 21.57
N THR A 149 -4.30 -16.23 20.63
CA THR A 149 -5.18 -17.27 20.07
C THR A 149 -5.10 -17.26 18.53
N ALA A 150 -6.07 -17.87 17.85
CA ALA A 150 -6.21 -17.78 16.40
C ALA A 150 -6.63 -16.38 15.92
N THR A 151 -7.27 -15.60 16.77
CA THR A 151 -7.90 -14.31 16.43
C THR A 151 -7.31 -13.15 17.23
N GLU A 152 -6.85 -13.38 18.48
CA GLU A 152 -6.27 -12.33 19.31
C GLU A 152 -4.75 -12.20 19.17
N ARG A 153 -4.27 -10.99 18.85
CA ARG A 153 -2.84 -10.67 18.84
C ARG A 153 -2.52 -9.25 19.27
N PHE A 154 -1.33 -9.06 19.83
CA PHE A 154 -0.68 -7.77 19.95
C PHE A 154 0.35 -7.62 18.83
N HIS A 155 0.32 -6.47 18.15
CA HIS A 155 1.30 -6.10 17.14
C HIS A 155 2.07 -4.86 17.59
N ALA A 156 3.39 -4.88 17.44
CA ALA A 156 4.25 -3.74 17.70
C ALA A 156 5.28 -3.54 16.59
N ARG A 157 5.46 -2.30 16.14
CA ARG A 157 6.49 -1.92 15.17
C ARG A 157 7.48 -0.94 15.78
N PHE A 158 8.77 -1.22 15.62
CA PHE A 158 9.88 -0.38 16.05
C PHE A 158 10.77 0.01 14.87
N VAL A 159 11.34 1.22 14.93
CA VAL A 159 12.32 1.69 13.95
C VAL A 159 13.54 2.24 14.70
N PRO A 160 14.42 1.36 15.23
CA PRO A 160 15.41 1.72 16.24
C PRO A 160 16.50 2.70 15.82
N ILE A 161 16.76 2.83 14.51
CA ILE A 161 17.80 3.74 13.96
C ILE A 161 17.19 5.00 13.32
N SER A 162 15.98 5.36 13.75
CA SER A 162 15.24 6.53 13.30
C SER A 162 14.52 7.19 14.48
N HIS A 163 14.22 8.50 14.36
CA HIS A 163 13.46 9.27 15.32
C HIS A 163 12.43 10.15 14.60
N GLY A 164 11.14 9.89 14.82
CA GLY A 164 10.08 10.53 14.04
C GLY A 164 10.28 10.27 12.54
N ASP A 165 10.31 11.33 11.74
CA ASP A 165 10.54 11.29 10.30
C ASP A 165 12.02 11.30 9.90
N GLN A 166 12.94 11.28 10.87
CA GLN A 166 14.37 11.34 10.61
C GLN A 166 15.03 9.98 10.76
N ASP A 167 15.68 9.53 9.69
CA ASP A 167 16.52 8.33 9.70
C ASP A 167 17.98 8.68 9.98
N THR A 168 18.72 7.66 10.45
CA THR A 168 20.18 7.70 10.41
C THR A 168 20.66 7.90 8.96
N ARG A 169 21.46 8.94 8.74
CA ARG A 169 21.86 9.37 7.40
C ARG A 169 23.24 10.01 7.34
N ILE A 170 23.80 9.99 6.14
CA ILE A 170 24.99 10.72 5.73
C ILE A 170 24.57 11.56 4.52
N ASP A 171 24.54 12.87 4.70
CA ASP A 171 24.34 13.83 3.63
C ASP A 171 25.74 14.19 3.07
N PHE A 172 25.94 14.00 1.77
CA PHE A 172 27.19 14.34 1.08
C PHE A 172 27.12 15.72 0.44
N ARG A 173 25.91 16.17 0.08
CA ARG A 173 25.62 17.48 -0.52
C ARG A 173 24.29 18.02 0.00
N PRO A 174 24.11 19.35 0.11
CA PRO A 174 25.07 20.40 -0.29
C PRO A 174 26.30 20.49 0.64
N GLU A 175 26.14 20.08 1.90
CA GLU A 175 27.23 20.00 2.87
C GLU A 175 27.33 18.58 3.41
N PHE A 176 28.56 18.19 3.76
CA PHE A 176 28.77 16.91 4.41
C PHE A 176 28.23 16.95 5.84
N GLN A 177 27.26 16.10 6.16
CA GLN A 177 26.69 15.98 7.49
C GLN A 177 26.36 14.53 7.82
N GLU A 178 26.73 14.11 9.02
CA GLU A 178 26.31 12.82 9.58
C GLU A 178 25.23 13.05 10.64
N THR A 179 24.15 12.28 10.57
CA THR A 179 23.07 12.29 11.55
C THR A 179 22.81 10.88 12.03
N PHE A 180 22.93 10.67 13.34
CA PHE A 180 22.65 9.39 13.97
C PHE A 180 21.38 9.50 14.82
N GLU A 181 20.34 8.80 14.40
CA GLU A 181 19.05 8.81 15.07
C GLU A 181 18.79 7.48 15.77
N HIS A 182 18.15 7.53 16.93
CA HIS A 182 17.72 6.33 17.63
C HIS A 182 16.44 6.54 18.43
N SER A 183 15.57 5.53 18.42
CA SER A 183 14.33 5.53 19.19
C SER A 183 13.87 4.11 19.49
N LEU A 184 13.60 3.82 20.75
CA LEU A 184 12.96 2.56 21.15
C LEU A 184 11.44 2.71 21.35
N LYS A 185 10.88 3.88 21.00
CA LYS A 185 9.44 4.08 21.05
C LYS A 185 8.77 3.31 19.90
N PRO A 186 7.74 2.50 20.15
CA PRO A 186 7.01 1.83 19.08
C PRO A 186 6.30 2.87 18.20
N GLN A 187 6.38 2.69 16.89
CA GLN A 187 5.59 3.46 15.92
C GLN A 187 4.13 3.00 15.93
N THR A 188 3.90 1.70 16.07
CA THR A 188 2.57 1.10 16.28
C THR A 188 2.62 0.18 17.49
N LEU A 189 1.53 0.14 18.25
CA LEU A 189 1.32 -0.80 19.34
C LEU A 189 -0.19 -0.94 19.52
N PHE A 190 -0.73 -2.07 19.09
CA PHE A 190 -2.17 -2.29 19.15
C PHE A 190 -2.50 -3.74 19.41
N PHE A 191 -3.71 -3.95 19.91
CA PHE A 191 -4.37 -5.22 20.03
C PHE A 191 -5.40 -5.34 18.91
N GLU A 192 -5.51 -6.52 18.32
CA GLU A 192 -6.66 -6.90 17.48
C GLU A 192 -7.20 -8.27 17.89
N GLY A 193 -8.50 -8.47 17.67
CA GLY A 193 -9.22 -9.69 18.06
C GLY A 193 -10.62 -9.77 17.47
N GLU A 194 -11.29 -10.91 17.66
CA GLU A 194 -12.70 -11.08 17.33
C GLU A 194 -13.54 -11.22 18.62
N LEU A 195 -14.63 -10.48 18.74
CA LEU A 195 -15.43 -10.53 19.98
C LEU A 195 -16.07 -11.90 20.21
N ASP A 196 -16.43 -12.63 19.14
CA ASP A 196 -17.06 -13.95 19.26
C ASP A 196 -16.09 -14.99 19.85
N SER A 197 -14.82 -15.00 19.41
CA SER A 197 -13.78 -15.85 19.99
C SER A 197 -13.49 -15.47 21.44
N ILE A 198 -13.35 -14.17 21.74
CA ILE A 198 -13.12 -13.71 23.13
C ILE A 198 -14.25 -14.14 24.05
N ILE A 199 -15.50 -13.95 23.65
CA ILE A 199 -16.68 -14.26 24.49
C ILE A 199 -16.85 -15.78 24.64
N SER A 200 -16.65 -16.55 23.58
CA SER A 200 -16.78 -18.02 23.64
C SER A 200 -15.66 -18.65 24.49
N ASP A 201 -14.42 -18.16 24.39
CA ASP A 201 -13.28 -18.66 25.15
C ASP A 201 -13.33 -18.27 26.64
N PHE A 202 -13.81 -17.06 26.98
CA PHE A 202 -13.96 -16.63 28.38
C PHE A 202 -15.28 -17.07 29.04
N GLY A 203 -16.35 -17.25 28.26
CA GLY A 203 -17.70 -17.51 28.75
C GLY A 203 -18.00 -18.99 29.04
N GLY A 204 -17.12 -19.92 28.64
CA GLY A 204 -17.27 -21.36 28.90
C GLY A 204 -18.51 -22.01 28.26
N SER A 205 -19.22 -21.29 27.37
CA SER A 205 -20.42 -21.79 26.71
C SER A 205 -20.07 -22.24 25.31
N ALA A 206 -20.02 -23.56 25.14
CA ALA A 206 -20.21 -24.18 23.83
C ALA A 206 -21.56 -23.68 23.24
N GLN A 207 -21.53 -23.33 21.96
CA GLN A 207 -22.70 -22.99 21.14
C GLN A 207 -23.52 -21.78 21.61
N HIS A 208 -23.18 -20.60 21.08
CA HIS A 208 -24.22 -19.64 20.74
C HIS A 208 -24.87 -20.12 19.44
N ASP A 209 -26.00 -20.81 19.58
CA ASP A 209 -26.89 -21.14 18.48
C ASP A 209 -27.42 -19.83 17.85
N GLY A 210 -26.83 -19.42 16.73
CA GLY A 210 -27.50 -18.58 15.73
C GLY A 210 -27.20 -17.08 15.73
N THR A 211 -26.21 -16.59 16.48
CA THR A 211 -25.72 -15.21 16.30
C THR A 211 -24.24 -15.23 15.96
N ASP A 212 -23.93 -15.27 14.66
CA ASP A 212 -22.58 -15.01 14.16
C ASP A 212 -22.22 -13.57 14.58
N LEU A 213 -21.50 -13.41 15.70
CA LEU A 213 -21.12 -12.13 16.28
C LEU A 213 -19.73 -11.70 15.75
N ASN A 214 -19.43 -12.00 14.48
CA ASN A 214 -18.19 -11.68 13.74
C ASN A 214 -17.83 -10.18 13.76
N TYR A 215 -17.47 -9.66 14.92
CA TYR A 215 -17.03 -8.30 15.17
C TYR A 215 -15.52 -8.33 15.39
N ALA A 216 -14.79 -7.76 14.44
CA ALA A 216 -13.37 -7.52 14.58
C ALA A 216 -13.16 -6.23 15.36
N ILE A 217 -12.24 -6.25 16.32
CA ILE A 217 -11.86 -5.09 17.13
C ILE A 217 -10.37 -4.79 16.96
N ALA A 218 -10.03 -3.50 16.93
CA ALA A 218 -8.66 -3.02 17.10
C ALA A 218 -8.64 -1.90 18.13
N ALA A 219 -7.63 -1.89 19.00
CA ALA A 219 -7.44 -0.85 19.99
C ALA A 219 -5.95 -0.57 20.22
N GLY A 220 -5.58 0.71 20.27
CA GLY A 220 -4.20 1.16 20.46
C GLY A 220 -3.75 2.06 19.32
N LYS A 221 -2.45 2.06 19.05
CA LYS A 221 -1.83 2.82 17.96
C LYS A 221 -1.69 1.95 16.72
N PHE A 222 -2.63 2.05 15.79
CA PHE A 222 -2.74 1.17 14.62
C PHE A 222 -2.80 1.96 13.29
N PRO A 223 -2.31 1.37 12.19
CA PRO A 223 -2.46 1.96 10.86
C PRO A 223 -3.91 1.87 10.39
N LEU A 224 -4.41 2.95 9.80
CA LEU A 224 -5.72 3.02 9.17
C LEU A 224 -5.56 3.49 7.72
N GLU A 225 -6.09 2.70 6.80
CA GLU A 225 -6.17 3.03 5.37
C GLU A 225 -7.62 2.93 4.92
N LEU A 226 -8.18 4.01 4.37
CA LEU A 226 -9.55 4.07 3.87
C LEU A 226 -9.58 4.62 2.44
N ASN A 227 -10.48 4.06 1.63
CA ASN A 227 -10.73 4.40 0.23
C ASN A 227 -9.45 4.34 -0.60
N ASN A 228 -8.82 3.17 -0.60
CA ASN A 228 -7.50 2.93 -1.21
C ASN A 228 -6.43 3.94 -0.73
N GLY A 229 -6.52 4.43 0.52
CA GLY A 229 -5.57 5.40 1.05
C GLY A 229 -5.71 6.83 0.52
N TYR A 230 -6.71 7.12 -0.32
CA TYR A 230 -6.96 8.48 -0.83
C TYR A 230 -7.57 9.39 0.24
N LEU A 231 -8.38 8.85 1.14
CA LEU A 231 -9.02 9.63 2.20
C LEU A 231 -8.16 9.66 3.47
N VAL A 232 -7.76 8.47 3.94
CA VAL A 232 -6.97 8.24 5.15
C VAL A 232 -5.89 7.22 4.84
N SER A 233 -4.64 7.51 5.18
CA SER A 233 -3.51 6.56 5.12
C SER A 233 -2.46 6.98 6.15
N ASP A 234 -2.70 6.64 7.42
CA ASP A 234 -1.84 7.07 8.54
C ASP A 234 -1.99 6.17 9.77
N ILE A 235 -1.17 6.39 10.79
CA ILE A 235 -1.18 5.68 12.07
C ILE A 235 -1.88 6.53 13.12
N PHE A 236 -3.00 6.01 13.64
CA PHE A 236 -3.79 6.69 14.66
C PHE A 236 -3.77 5.95 15.98
N THR A 237 -4.02 6.68 17.07
CA THR A 237 -4.35 6.07 18.35
C THR A 237 -5.85 6.13 18.57
N GLY A 238 -6.48 4.96 18.67
CA GLY A 238 -7.93 4.86 18.68
C GLY A 238 -8.49 3.48 19.01
N VAL A 239 -9.77 3.31 18.66
CA VAL A 239 -10.50 2.04 18.67
C VAL A 239 -11.32 1.92 17.38
N GLY A 240 -11.32 0.73 16.79
CA GLY A 240 -12.17 0.36 15.66
C GLY A 240 -12.96 -0.90 15.97
N VAL A 241 -14.21 -0.95 15.53
CA VAL A 241 -15.07 -2.13 15.60
C VAL A 241 -15.76 -2.32 14.26
N THR A 242 -15.59 -3.49 13.65
CA THR A 242 -16.19 -3.81 12.35
C THR A 242 -16.99 -5.09 12.43
N LYS A 243 -18.25 -5.04 12.02
CA LYS A 243 -19.06 -6.22 11.78
C LYS A 243 -18.79 -6.72 10.37
N ASN A 244 -18.27 -7.94 10.25
CA ASN A 244 -18.01 -8.60 8.97
C ASN A 244 -19.07 -9.66 8.65
N ASN A 245 -19.08 -10.12 7.39
CA ASN A 245 -19.93 -11.19 6.87
C ASN A 245 -21.44 -10.93 7.06
N ILE A 246 -21.90 -9.70 6.84
CA ILE A 246 -23.33 -9.36 6.90
C ILE A 246 -24.02 -9.95 5.67
N SER A 247 -24.78 -11.02 5.85
CA SER A 247 -25.47 -11.68 4.74
C SER A 247 -26.59 -10.81 4.15
N VAL A 248 -26.42 -10.35 2.91
CA VAL A 248 -27.45 -9.66 2.12
C VAL A 248 -27.56 -10.28 0.72
N PRO A 249 -28.75 -10.31 0.07
CA PRO A 249 -28.93 -11.05 -1.19
C PRO A 249 -28.09 -10.56 -2.38
N TRP A 250 -27.60 -9.32 -2.33
CA TRP A 250 -26.91 -8.66 -3.44
C TRP A 250 -25.38 -8.61 -3.27
N ALA A 251 -24.85 -8.99 -2.10
CA ALA A 251 -23.42 -8.98 -1.81
C ALA A 251 -22.98 -10.35 -1.26
N SER A 252 -21.83 -10.84 -1.73
CA SER A 252 -21.19 -12.04 -1.18
C SER A 252 -20.48 -11.75 0.15
N ASP A 253 -20.04 -10.51 0.35
CA ASP A 253 -19.47 -10.03 1.60
C ASP A 253 -19.91 -8.57 1.82
N LEU A 254 -20.26 -8.24 3.05
CA LEU A 254 -20.62 -6.90 3.48
C LEU A 254 -20.08 -6.70 4.89
N GLY A 255 -19.30 -5.64 5.06
CA GLY A 255 -18.78 -5.21 6.34
C GLY A 255 -19.17 -3.77 6.64
N VAL A 256 -19.43 -3.48 7.91
CA VAL A 256 -19.67 -2.12 8.40
C VAL A 256 -18.95 -1.94 9.73
N GLY A 257 -18.20 -0.84 9.85
CA GLY A 257 -17.43 -0.53 11.05
C GLY A 257 -17.53 0.91 11.48
N VAL A 258 -17.21 1.12 12.76
CA VAL A 258 -17.08 2.41 13.40
C VAL A 258 -15.65 2.56 13.88
N ILE A 259 -15.07 3.73 13.65
CA ILE A 259 -13.71 4.06 14.04
C ILE A 259 -13.75 5.34 14.87
N TYR A 260 -13.03 5.35 15.98
CA TYR A 260 -12.79 6.55 16.78
C TYR A 260 -11.30 6.69 17.06
N ALA A 261 -10.68 7.74 16.53
CA ALA A 261 -9.31 8.12 16.84
C ALA A 261 -9.29 9.42 17.65
N PHE A 262 -8.55 9.41 18.75
CA PHE A 262 -8.50 10.53 19.70
C PHE A 262 -7.09 11.11 19.86
N HIS A 263 -6.07 10.51 19.23
CA HIS A 263 -4.70 11.03 19.22
C HIS A 263 -3.96 10.58 17.94
N ASP A 264 -2.83 11.24 17.64
CA ASP A 264 -2.00 11.00 16.44
C ASP A 264 -2.78 11.15 15.13
N VAL A 265 -3.77 12.05 15.10
CA VAL A 265 -4.50 12.36 13.87
C VAL A 265 -3.77 13.51 13.18
N ASP A 266 -2.88 13.22 12.24
CA ASP A 266 -2.20 14.23 11.44
C ASP A 266 -3.05 14.55 10.19
N ALA A 267 -3.83 15.62 10.30
CA ALA A 267 -4.71 16.02 9.21
C ALA A 267 -4.06 17.07 8.29
N ASN A 268 -4.03 16.81 6.98
CA ASN A 268 -3.77 17.76 5.89
C ASN A 268 -4.96 18.73 5.71
N ALA A 269 -5.68 19.05 6.78
CA ALA A 269 -6.99 19.70 6.82
C ALA A 269 -7.04 21.16 6.30
N GLY A 270 -5.93 21.72 5.81
CA GLY A 270 -5.84 23.13 5.45
C GLY A 270 -6.01 24.10 6.64
N THR A 271 -6.16 23.59 7.86
CA THR A 271 -6.39 24.34 9.11
C THR A 271 -5.09 24.71 9.85
N GLY A 272 -3.94 24.29 9.31
CA GLY A 272 -2.65 24.32 10.00
C GLY A 272 -2.52 23.19 11.02
N LYS A 273 -1.29 22.89 11.47
CA LYS A 273 -1.10 22.02 12.64
C LYS A 273 -1.85 22.65 13.83
N PRO A 274 -2.51 21.85 14.70
CA PRO A 274 -3.13 22.37 15.90
C PRO A 274 -2.09 23.13 16.74
N ALA A 275 -2.54 24.10 17.55
CA ALA A 275 -1.64 24.77 18.47
C ALA A 275 -1.01 23.74 19.43
N ALA A 276 0.16 24.06 19.99
CA ALA A 276 0.83 23.15 20.92
C ALA A 276 -0.10 22.82 22.11
N GLY A 277 -0.59 21.57 22.17
CA GLY A 277 -1.54 21.10 23.18
C GLY A 277 -2.90 20.65 22.62
N ASP A 278 -3.22 21.00 21.38
CA ASP A 278 -4.43 20.59 20.68
C ASP A 278 -4.17 19.32 19.85
N ALA A 279 -5.19 18.48 19.68
CA ALA A 279 -5.12 17.27 18.87
C ALA A 279 -6.36 17.15 17.98
N PHE A 280 -6.20 16.64 16.76
CA PHE A 280 -7.37 16.27 15.99
C PHE A 280 -7.97 14.96 16.54
N SER A 281 -9.28 14.82 16.38
CA SER A 281 -9.99 13.56 16.58
C SER A 281 -10.86 13.23 15.40
N LEU A 282 -11.04 11.94 15.17
CA LEU A 282 -11.75 11.38 14.04
C LEU A 282 -12.84 10.45 14.54
N LEU A 283 -14.07 10.66 14.09
CA LEU A 283 -15.14 9.68 14.19
C LEU A 283 -15.52 9.25 12.77
N GLY A 284 -15.50 7.95 12.51
CA GLY A 284 -15.74 7.40 11.20
C GLY A 284 -16.76 6.29 11.19
N LEU A 285 -17.59 6.27 10.15
CA LEU A 285 -18.34 5.11 9.70
C LEU A 285 -17.71 4.64 8.39
N HIS A 286 -17.46 3.35 8.29
CA HIS A 286 -16.86 2.74 7.12
C HIS A 286 -17.64 1.49 6.74
N GLY A 287 -17.76 1.20 5.44
CA GLY A 287 -18.34 -0.04 4.99
C GLY A 287 -17.78 -0.47 3.64
N PHE A 288 -17.82 -1.77 3.39
CA PHE A 288 -17.43 -2.36 2.11
C PHE A 288 -18.41 -3.46 1.73
N ALA A 289 -18.56 -3.69 0.43
CA ALA A 289 -19.37 -4.79 -0.08
C ALA A 289 -18.76 -5.34 -1.37
N ASP A 290 -18.73 -6.67 -1.48
CA ASP A 290 -18.36 -7.37 -2.70
C ASP A 290 -19.62 -7.96 -3.35
N ALA A 291 -19.89 -7.57 -4.59
CA ALA A 291 -21.07 -7.95 -5.35
C ALA A 291 -20.65 -8.41 -6.76
N ALA A 292 -20.57 -9.74 -6.93
CA ALA A 292 -20.08 -10.37 -8.17
C ALA A 292 -18.69 -9.84 -8.58
N ASP A 293 -18.59 -9.08 -9.67
CA ASP A 293 -17.33 -8.52 -10.19
C ASP A 293 -17.08 -7.07 -9.72
N LEU A 294 -17.85 -6.57 -8.74
CA LEU A 294 -17.78 -5.21 -8.23
C LEU A 294 -17.51 -5.20 -6.72
N ARG A 295 -16.48 -4.49 -6.31
CA ARG A 295 -16.24 -4.08 -4.93
C ARG A 295 -16.66 -2.63 -4.74
N ILE A 296 -17.38 -2.36 -3.65
CA ILE A 296 -17.78 -1.03 -3.22
C ILE A 296 -17.17 -0.76 -1.86
N GLU A 297 -16.61 0.42 -1.66
CA GLU A 297 -16.11 0.90 -0.37
C GLU A 297 -16.68 2.28 -0.10
N THR A 298 -17.18 2.53 1.11
CA THR A 298 -17.79 3.81 1.49
C THR A 298 -17.31 4.24 2.86
N SER A 299 -17.07 5.54 3.02
CA SER A 299 -16.63 6.13 4.28
C SER A 299 -17.31 7.47 4.53
N LEU A 300 -17.76 7.68 5.77
CA LEU A 300 -18.26 8.94 6.27
C LEU A 300 -17.47 9.29 7.53
N LEU A 301 -16.69 10.36 7.50
CA LEU A 301 -15.79 10.73 8.58
C LEU A 301 -16.08 12.16 9.06
N MET A 302 -15.94 12.38 10.35
CA MET A 302 -15.95 13.70 10.97
C MET A 302 -14.61 13.93 11.65
N LEU A 303 -13.93 15.01 11.26
CA LEU A 303 -12.70 15.48 11.86
C LEU A 303 -13.03 16.68 12.76
N ASP A 304 -12.61 16.63 14.02
CA ASP A 304 -12.80 17.69 15.01
C ASP A 304 -11.46 18.06 15.68
N VAL A 305 -11.32 19.30 16.15
CA VAL A 305 -10.14 19.78 16.91
C VAL A 305 -10.45 19.71 18.40
N GLN A 306 -9.78 18.80 19.12
CA GLN A 306 -9.88 18.70 20.57
C GLN A 306 -9.09 19.82 21.25
N ASN A 307 -9.61 20.27 22.40
CA ASN A 307 -9.03 21.31 23.27
C ASN A 307 -8.91 22.71 22.66
N ALA A 308 -9.74 23.04 21.66
CA ALA A 308 -9.90 24.39 21.15
C ALA A 308 -10.60 25.34 22.19
N ASP A 309 -10.05 25.45 23.39
CA ASP A 309 -10.30 26.54 24.36
C ASP A 309 -9.70 27.87 23.86
N GLN A 310 -9.06 27.84 22.69
CA GLN A 310 -8.71 29.01 21.88
C GLN A 310 -9.47 28.93 20.56
N VAL A 311 -10.77 29.19 20.64
CA VAL A 311 -11.56 29.69 19.53
C VAL A 311 -10.94 31.02 19.07
N VAL A 312 -9.86 30.96 18.27
CA VAL A 312 -9.32 32.15 17.60
C VAL A 312 -10.31 32.51 16.48
N GLY A 313 -11.29 33.35 16.81
CA GLY A 313 -12.24 33.93 15.85
C GLY A 313 -13.67 33.41 15.87
N GLY A 314 -14.09 32.61 16.86
CA GLY A 314 -15.51 32.25 17.04
C GLY A 314 -16.02 31.05 16.23
N ARG A 315 -15.16 30.33 15.48
CA ARG A 315 -15.61 29.43 14.39
C ARG A 315 -15.28 27.97 14.63
N ASP A 316 -16.27 27.12 14.38
CA ASP A 316 -16.18 25.66 14.41
C ASP A 316 -15.30 25.17 13.25
N ARG A 317 -14.23 24.43 13.55
CA ARG A 317 -13.26 23.92 12.56
C ARG A 317 -13.56 22.48 12.12
N ARG A 318 -14.74 21.97 12.44
CA ARG A 318 -15.17 20.63 12.01
C ARG A 318 -15.20 20.50 10.50
N GLN A 319 -14.75 19.34 10.05
CA GLN A 319 -14.80 18.95 8.66
C GLN A 319 -15.50 17.60 8.55
N TYR A 320 -16.33 17.46 7.53
CA TYR A 320 -17.02 16.23 7.20
C TYR A 320 -16.50 15.71 5.87
N TYR A 321 -16.18 14.44 5.83
CA TYR A 321 -15.69 13.76 4.64
C TYR A 321 -16.66 12.65 4.27
N GLY A 322 -16.90 12.50 2.97
CA GLY A 322 -17.64 11.39 2.39
C GLY A 322 -16.86 10.83 1.21
N ALA A 323 -16.77 9.51 1.10
CA ALA A 323 -16.12 8.87 -0.01
C ALA A 323 -16.86 7.60 -0.43
N VAL A 324 -16.87 7.35 -1.74
CA VAL A 324 -17.28 6.08 -2.32
C VAL A 324 -16.24 5.65 -3.34
N SER A 325 -15.87 4.37 -3.31
CA SER A 325 -14.91 3.77 -4.21
C SER A 325 -15.51 2.52 -4.83
N PHE A 326 -15.25 2.33 -6.11
CA PHE A 326 -15.70 1.20 -6.90
C PHE A 326 -14.47 0.56 -7.51
N ALA A 327 -14.33 -0.75 -7.39
CA ALA A 327 -13.34 -1.51 -8.12
C ALA A 327 -14.03 -2.66 -8.86
N TRP A 328 -13.76 -2.82 -10.14
CA TRP A 328 -14.38 -3.87 -10.94
C TRP A 328 -13.44 -4.44 -11.98
N LEU A 329 -13.65 -5.72 -12.30
CA LEU A 329 -12.91 -6.43 -13.33
C LEU A 329 -13.83 -6.71 -14.52
N ARG A 330 -13.41 -6.33 -15.73
CA ARG A 330 -14.13 -6.67 -16.96
C ARG A 330 -13.17 -7.30 -17.98
N GLY A 331 -13.14 -8.63 -18.00
CA GLY A 331 -12.18 -9.37 -18.82
C GLY A 331 -10.75 -9.12 -18.33
N PRO A 332 -9.80 -8.73 -19.20
CA PRO A 332 -8.42 -8.48 -18.80
C PRO A 332 -8.17 -7.07 -18.21
N VAL A 333 -9.23 -6.28 -18.02
CA VAL A 333 -9.14 -4.87 -17.60
C VAL A 333 -9.73 -4.71 -16.19
N GLY A 334 -8.87 -4.39 -15.23
CA GLY A 334 -9.29 -3.95 -13.90
C GLY A 334 -9.44 -2.43 -13.88
N GLN A 335 -10.45 -1.94 -13.16
CA GLN A 335 -10.75 -0.51 -13.07
C GLN A 335 -11.11 -0.13 -11.64
N GLY A 336 -10.71 1.08 -11.25
CA GLY A 336 -11.05 1.74 -10.01
C GLY A 336 -11.65 3.13 -10.28
N LEU A 337 -12.67 3.51 -9.53
CA LEU A 337 -13.21 4.87 -9.49
C LEU A 337 -13.44 5.28 -8.04
N HIS A 338 -12.83 6.40 -7.64
CA HIS A 338 -12.93 6.94 -6.29
C HIS A 338 -13.52 8.34 -6.36
N LEU A 339 -14.61 8.55 -5.64
CA LEU A 339 -15.28 9.83 -5.53
C LEU A 339 -15.22 10.25 -4.07
N LEU A 340 -14.53 11.34 -3.78
CA LEU A 340 -14.34 11.84 -2.43
C LEU A 340 -14.82 13.28 -2.34
N GLY A 341 -15.40 13.63 -1.20
CA GLY A 341 -15.94 14.94 -0.90
C GLY A 341 -15.58 15.36 0.51
N LYS A 342 -15.40 16.66 0.67
CA LYS A 342 -15.17 17.34 1.94
C LYS A 342 -16.12 18.52 2.04
N MET A 343 -16.73 18.65 3.21
CA MET A 343 -17.47 19.84 3.63
C MET A 343 -16.80 20.42 4.86
N GLY A 344 -16.67 21.73 4.92
CA GLY A 344 -16.13 22.42 6.08
C GLY A 344 -16.57 23.87 6.11
N ASP A 345 -16.09 24.63 7.10
CA ASP A 345 -16.40 26.05 7.22
C ASP A 345 -16.05 26.79 5.91
N PRO A 346 -17.01 27.46 5.24
CA PRO A 346 -16.81 28.15 3.97
C PRO A 346 -15.68 29.19 3.97
N ASP A 347 -15.42 29.80 5.12
CA ASP A 347 -14.46 30.89 5.25
C ASP A 347 -13.05 30.41 5.63
N VAL A 348 -12.90 29.16 6.06
CA VAL A 348 -11.61 28.62 6.55
C VAL A 348 -11.13 27.45 5.69
N THR A 349 -12.01 26.49 5.43
CA THR A 349 -11.63 25.19 4.87
C THR A 349 -12.31 24.89 3.53
N GLY A 350 -13.50 25.45 3.31
CA GLY A 350 -14.25 25.32 2.07
C GLY A 350 -14.73 23.89 1.76
N ASN A 351 -15.54 23.78 0.71
CA ASN A 351 -15.99 22.49 0.18
C ASN A 351 -15.06 22.02 -0.93
N GLY A 352 -14.62 20.77 -0.83
CA GLY A 352 -13.71 20.16 -1.78
C GLY A 352 -14.22 18.82 -2.30
N ALA A 353 -13.77 18.43 -3.49
CA ALA A 353 -13.99 17.11 -4.05
C ALA A 353 -12.74 16.62 -4.79
N LEU A 354 -12.57 15.30 -4.80
CA LEU A 354 -11.53 14.59 -5.56
C LEU A 354 -12.18 13.42 -6.30
N VAL A 355 -11.81 13.27 -7.56
CA VAL A 355 -12.14 12.12 -8.39
C VAL A 355 -10.84 11.47 -8.80
N VAL A 356 -10.73 10.15 -8.60
CA VAL A 356 -9.60 9.35 -9.07
C VAL A 356 -10.13 8.20 -9.91
N TYR A 357 -9.53 7.99 -11.07
CA TYR A 357 -9.78 6.84 -11.92
C TYR A 357 -8.48 6.05 -12.08
N GLU A 358 -8.59 4.73 -11.95
CA GLU A 358 -7.48 3.80 -12.07
C GLU A 358 -7.86 2.70 -13.05
N SER A 359 -6.90 2.25 -13.84
CA SER A 359 -7.13 1.21 -14.82
C SER A 359 -5.86 0.42 -15.03
N ASN A 360 -5.99 -0.91 -15.08
CA ASN A 360 -4.91 -1.77 -15.49
C ASN A 360 -5.40 -2.77 -16.54
N VAL A 361 -4.50 -3.14 -17.44
CA VAL A 361 -4.78 -4.15 -18.46
C VAL A 361 -3.58 -5.07 -18.61
N ARG A 362 -3.86 -6.37 -18.59
CA ARG A 362 -2.85 -7.39 -18.88
C ARG A 362 -2.57 -7.42 -20.39
N LEU A 363 -1.34 -7.12 -20.80
CA LEU A 363 -0.94 -6.96 -22.20
C LEU A 363 -0.47 -8.24 -22.91
N THR A 364 -0.24 -9.35 -22.21
CA THR A 364 0.68 -10.40 -22.69
C THR A 364 0.11 -11.37 -23.75
N PRO A 365 0.84 -11.66 -24.86
CA PRO A 365 0.83 -12.96 -25.53
C PRO A 365 2.05 -13.81 -25.10
N VAL A 366 1.81 -14.94 -24.40
CA VAL A 366 2.58 -16.20 -24.13
C VAL A 366 4.14 -16.23 -23.99
N TYR A 367 4.94 -15.24 -24.43
CA TYR A 367 6.42 -15.39 -24.52
C TYR A 367 7.25 -14.65 -23.47
N VAL A 368 6.65 -13.88 -22.56
CA VAL A 368 7.35 -13.22 -21.44
C VAL A 368 7.06 -13.99 -20.16
N ASP A 369 8.09 -14.62 -19.58
CA ASP A 369 8.03 -15.33 -18.30
C ASP A 369 7.81 -14.34 -17.15
N GLY A 370 6.53 -14.03 -16.88
CA GLY A 370 6.09 -13.12 -15.82
C GLY A 370 4.95 -12.19 -16.21
N GLY A 371 4.75 -11.92 -17.51
CA GLY A 371 3.68 -11.06 -18.01
C GLY A 371 4.01 -9.56 -18.05
N ALA A 372 3.10 -8.80 -18.62
CA ALA A 372 3.18 -7.35 -18.74
C ALA A 372 1.81 -6.71 -18.50
N TYR A 373 1.79 -5.59 -17.80
CA TYR A 373 0.58 -4.86 -17.40
C TYR A 373 0.75 -3.40 -17.77
N ALA A 374 -0.20 -2.83 -18.52
CA ALA A 374 -0.31 -1.38 -18.68
C ALA A 374 -1.24 -0.82 -17.62
N MET A 375 -0.92 0.38 -17.15
CA MET A 375 -1.66 1.08 -16.11
C MET A 375 -1.93 2.49 -16.59
N LEU A 376 -3.18 2.94 -16.46
CA LEU A 376 -3.61 4.31 -16.72
C LEU A 376 -4.36 4.80 -15.50
N ASN A 377 -3.83 5.84 -14.86
CA ASN A 377 -4.48 6.47 -13.73
C ASN A 377 -4.66 7.95 -14.00
N ALA A 378 -5.74 8.55 -13.49
CA ALA A 378 -6.03 9.95 -13.62
C ALA A 378 -6.73 10.48 -12.38
N PHE A 379 -6.57 11.77 -12.09
CA PHE A 379 -7.28 12.41 -11.01
C PHE A 379 -7.66 13.85 -11.36
N PHE A 380 -8.67 14.34 -10.65
CA PHE A 380 -9.09 15.73 -10.67
C PHE A 380 -9.56 16.10 -9.26
N GLY A 381 -8.97 17.12 -8.67
CA GLY A 381 -9.41 17.63 -7.37
C GLY A 381 -9.62 19.13 -7.39
N SER A 382 -10.68 19.57 -6.71
CA SER A 382 -11.14 20.96 -6.66
C SER A 382 -10.24 21.87 -5.79
N PRO A 383 -10.38 23.21 -5.84
CA PRO A 383 -9.50 24.14 -5.10
C PRO A 383 -9.38 23.94 -3.58
N HIS A 384 -10.45 23.48 -2.94
CA HIS A 384 -10.49 23.26 -1.49
C HIS A 384 -10.43 21.77 -1.10
N TRP A 385 -10.06 20.90 -2.04
CA TRP A 385 -9.79 19.52 -1.69
C TRP A 385 -8.53 19.42 -0.83
N ASN A 386 -8.61 18.57 0.18
CA ASN A 386 -7.49 18.01 0.91
C ASN A 386 -7.98 16.69 1.52
N SER A 387 -7.09 15.74 1.70
CA SER A 387 -7.37 14.51 2.44
C SER A 387 -7.29 14.77 3.96
N ILE A 388 -7.67 13.78 4.76
CA ILE A 388 -7.29 13.76 6.18
C ILE A 388 -5.81 13.42 6.25
N SER A 389 -5.42 12.22 5.82
CA SER A 389 -4.00 11.83 5.75
C SER A 389 -3.64 11.05 4.49
N GLY A 390 -4.59 10.89 3.57
CA GLY A 390 -4.36 10.26 2.28
C GLY A 390 -3.49 11.10 1.33
N ASN A 391 -3.03 10.49 0.25
CA ASN A 391 -2.27 11.17 -0.80
C ASN A 391 -2.51 10.50 -2.15
N LEU A 392 -2.11 11.14 -3.26
CA LEU A 392 -2.25 10.57 -4.60
C LEU A 392 -1.03 9.76 -5.04
N ASN A 393 -0.22 9.28 -4.10
CA ASN A 393 1.00 8.54 -4.45
C ASN A 393 0.70 7.26 -5.26
N GLN A 394 -0.50 6.68 -5.07
CA GLN A 394 -0.94 5.46 -5.75
C GLN A 394 -1.36 5.70 -7.20
N VAL A 395 -1.70 6.94 -7.55
CA VAL A 395 -2.02 7.31 -8.93
C VAL A 395 -0.80 7.18 -9.84
N GLY A 396 0.42 7.21 -9.30
CA GLY A 396 1.63 7.07 -10.11
C GLY A 396 1.95 8.34 -10.89
N THR A 397 1.86 9.51 -10.28
CA THR A 397 2.33 10.77 -10.90
C THR A 397 3.88 10.86 -10.92
N THR A 398 4.57 9.78 -11.28
CA THR A 398 6.02 9.52 -11.13
C THR A 398 6.43 8.95 -9.76
N PHE A 399 5.82 7.80 -9.45
CA PHE A 399 5.93 6.92 -8.29
C PHE A 399 5.90 7.55 -6.88
N GLN A 400 5.43 6.78 -5.90
CA GLN A 400 5.46 7.19 -4.48
C GLN A 400 6.87 7.60 -4.01
N THR A 401 6.94 8.66 -3.17
CA THR A 401 8.16 9.08 -2.45
C THR A 401 8.62 7.99 -1.50
N ASP A 402 9.90 7.68 -1.44
CA ASP A 402 10.46 6.46 -0.82
C ASP A 402 10.34 6.35 0.71
N ASN A 403 9.85 7.41 1.36
CA ASN A 403 9.77 7.61 2.81
C ASN A 403 11.09 7.29 3.54
N LEU A 404 12.21 7.37 2.84
CA LEU A 404 13.55 7.10 3.35
C LEU A 404 14.47 8.27 2.98
N THR A 405 14.94 8.39 1.74
CA THR A 405 15.88 9.44 1.33
C THR A 405 15.21 10.78 1.00
N GLY A 406 13.88 10.83 0.94
CA GLY A 406 13.13 12.03 0.52
C GLY A 406 13.16 12.21 -0.99
N PHE A 407 13.21 11.11 -1.74
CA PHE A 407 13.34 11.11 -3.19
C PHE A 407 12.10 11.76 -3.86
N PRO A 408 12.27 12.78 -4.72
CA PRO A 408 11.19 13.68 -5.12
C PRO A 408 10.21 13.00 -6.07
N ASN A 409 8.91 13.09 -5.80
CA ASN A 409 7.81 12.73 -6.72
C ASN A 409 7.19 14.00 -7.31
N GLN A 410 6.27 13.86 -8.29
CA GLN A 410 5.46 15.02 -8.65
C GLN A 410 4.49 15.34 -7.52
N ARG A 411 4.11 16.62 -7.46
CA ARG A 411 3.02 17.10 -6.63
C ARG A 411 1.74 16.28 -6.95
N GLY A 412 1.02 15.90 -5.90
CA GLY A 412 -0.09 14.96 -5.99
C GLY A 412 -0.90 14.95 -4.70
N ASP A 413 -1.31 16.12 -4.23
CA ASP A 413 -2.26 16.24 -3.12
C ASP A 413 -3.70 16.44 -3.62
N GLY A 414 -3.87 16.71 -4.93
CA GLY A 414 -5.17 16.87 -5.57
C GLY A 414 -5.79 18.24 -5.29
N ARG A 415 -5.09 19.18 -4.66
CA ARG A 415 -5.65 20.48 -4.32
C ARG A 415 -5.51 21.44 -5.48
N ASP A 416 -6.64 21.73 -6.11
CA ASP A 416 -6.69 22.49 -7.36
C ASP A 416 -5.87 21.87 -8.50
N GLU A 417 -5.79 20.55 -8.55
CA GLU A 417 -4.91 19.84 -9.47
C GLU A 417 -5.69 18.87 -10.33
N ALA A 418 -5.15 18.58 -11.51
CA ALA A 418 -5.54 17.43 -12.30
C ALA A 418 -4.29 16.74 -12.81
N GLY A 419 -4.33 15.43 -12.98
CA GLY A 419 -3.17 14.73 -13.52
C GLY A 419 -3.51 13.36 -14.08
N VAL A 420 -2.55 12.85 -14.83
CA VAL A 420 -2.64 11.57 -15.52
C VAL A 420 -1.28 10.89 -15.50
N ALA A 421 -1.30 9.57 -15.39
CA ALA A 421 -0.14 8.71 -15.37
C ALA A 421 -0.37 7.49 -16.25
N LEU A 422 0.64 7.15 -17.05
CA LEU A 422 0.67 5.93 -17.86
C LEU A 422 1.96 5.18 -17.52
N ALA A 423 1.82 3.93 -17.06
CA ALA A 423 2.93 3.06 -16.75
C ALA A 423 2.79 1.70 -17.42
N VAL A 424 3.92 1.02 -17.62
CA VAL A 424 3.93 -0.38 -18.06
C VAL A 424 4.84 -1.17 -17.15
N GLN A 425 4.30 -2.14 -16.41
CA GLN A 425 5.11 -3.09 -15.65
C GLN A 425 5.42 -4.31 -16.50
N ILE A 426 6.70 -4.61 -16.66
CA ILE A 426 7.20 -5.81 -17.32
C ILE A 426 7.86 -6.70 -16.26
N LYS A 427 7.34 -7.91 -16.06
CA LYS A 427 7.91 -8.90 -15.15
C LYS A 427 8.70 -9.94 -15.95
N THR A 428 9.96 -10.15 -15.58
CA THR A 428 10.87 -11.13 -16.22
C THR A 428 11.69 -11.90 -15.17
N LEU A 429 12.52 -12.84 -15.61
CA LEU A 429 13.35 -13.71 -14.77
C LEU A 429 12.53 -14.43 -13.68
N ARG A 430 11.48 -15.17 -14.08
CA ARG A 430 10.53 -15.81 -13.16
C ARG A 430 9.90 -14.81 -12.20
N ARG A 431 9.50 -13.64 -12.72
CA ARG A 431 8.92 -12.51 -11.98
C ARG A 431 9.82 -11.87 -10.92
N ARG A 432 11.11 -12.18 -10.89
CA ARG A 432 12.06 -11.57 -9.91
C ARG A 432 12.64 -10.24 -10.36
N LEU A 433 12.50 -9.88 -11.63
CA LEU A 433 12.93 -8.59 -12.17
C LEU A 433 11.72 -7.85 -12.74
N HIS A 434 11.42 -6.68 -12.19
CA HIS A 434 10.37 -5.80 -12.68
C HIS A 434 10.98 -4.54 -13.26
N PHE A 435 10.51 -4.19 -14.45
CA PHE A 435 10.86 -2.97 -15.15
C PHE A 435 9.59 -2.13 -15.33
N ILE A 436 9.58 -0.91 -14.80
CA ILE A 436 8.40 -0.05 -14.75
C ILE A 436 8.78 1.35 -15.25
N PRO A 437 8.68 1.62 -16.56
CA PRO A 437 8.63 2.97 -17.10
C PRO A 437 7.27 3.61 -16.81
N GLU A 438 7.28 4.89 -16.51
CA GLU A 438 6.10 5.73 -16.25
C GLU A 438 6.28 7.09 -16.92
N VAL A 439 5.20 7.63 -17.47
CA VAL A 439 5.09 9.03 -17.88
C VAL A 439 3.88 9.62 -17.18
N SER A 440 4.04 10.81 -16.62
CA SER A 440 2.95 11.51 -15.96
C SER A 440 2.95 13.01 -16.25
N TYR A 441 1.77 13.59 -16.12
CA TYR A 441 1.53 15.01 -16.25
C TYR A 441 0.62 15.47 -15.12
N VAL A 442 0.96 16.60 -14.49
CA VAL A 442 0.16 17.27 -13.47
C VAL A 442 -0.03 18.73 -13.87
N ASP A 443 -1.27 19.16 -13.88
CA ASP A 443 -1.76 20.52 -14.11
C ASP A 443 -2.09 21.15 -12.77
N ASP A 444 -1.42 22.25 -12.42
CA ASP A 444 -1.76 23.05 -11.24
C ASP A 444 -2.71 24.16 -11.69
N ARG A 445 -3.99 23.95 -11.40
CA ARG A 445 -5.05 24.85 -11.88
C ARG A 445 -5.11 26.15 -11.08
N SER A 446 -4.36 26.24 -9.97
CA SER A 446 -4.19 27.48 -9.20
C SER A 446 -3.11 28.39 -9.78
N ASP A 447 -2.05 27.81 -10.36
CA ASP A 447 -1.01 28.51 -11.09
C ASP A 447 -0.44 27.62 -12.19
N ALA A 448 -0.85 27.91 -13.43
CA ALA A 448 -0.42 27.16 -14.59
C ALA A 448 1.10 27.20 -14.83
N ASN A 449 1.89 28.02 -14.13
CA ASN A 449 3.35 27.95 -14.22
C ASN A 449 3.94 26.73 -13.50
N ASN A 450 3.17 26.09 -12.62
CA ASN A 450 3.58 24.90 -11.85
C ASN A 450 3.28 23.57 -12.56
N ASP A 451 2.68 23.60 -13.76
CA ASP A 451 2.43 22.38 -14.54
C ASP A 451 3.74 21.61 -14.73
N THR A 452 3.71 20.30 -14.55
CA THR A 452 4.92 19.47 -14.62
C THR A 452 4.65 18.18 -15.38
N THR A 453 5.53 17.87 -16.33
CA THR A 453 5.63 16.54 -16.94
C THR A 453 6.79 15.79 -16.29
N ALA A 454 6.66 14.49 -16.07
CA ALA A 454 7.75 13.67 -15.58
C ALA A 454 7.85 12.32 -16.28
N LEU A 455 9.09 11.85 -16.39
CA LEU A 455 9.45 10.53 -16.88
C LEU A 455 10.11 9.77 -15.73
N GLY A 456 9.55 8.62 -15.40
CA GLY A 456 10.03 7.73 -14.35
C GLY A 456 10.47 6.39 -14.91
N MET A 457 11.49 5.80 -14.29
CA MET A 457 11.84 4.39 -14.48
C MET A 457 12.19 3.76 -13.14
N ARG A 458 11.49 2.69 -12.79
CA ARG A 458 11.79 1.86 -11.62
C ARG A 458 12.22 0.47 -12.06
N ILE A 459 13.28 -0.02 -11.42
CA ILE A 459 13.78 -1.38 -11.58
C ILE A 459 13.80 -2.03 -10.21
N ASN A 460 13.07 -3.13 -10.05
CA ASN A 460 13.11 -3.95 -8.84
C ASN A 460 13.68 -5.31 -9.17
N TYR A 461 14.66 -5.76 -8.39
CA TYR A 461 15.28 -7.07 -8.55
C TYR A 461 15.35 -7.80 -7.21
N GLY A 462 14.55 -8.86 -7.09
CA GLY A 462 14.60 -9.80 -5.98
C GLY A 462 15.63 -10.88 -6.24
N PHE A 463 16.53 -11.12 -5.28
CA PHE A 463 17.51 -12.20 -5.38
C PHE A 463 17.70 -12.94 -4.06
N GLY A 464 18.03 -14.22 -4.17
CA GLY A 464 17.85 -15.14 -3.04
C GLY A 464 16.41 -15.13 -2.56
N ASP A 465 16.24 -15.25 -1.24
CA ASP A 465 14.93 -15.31 -0.58
C ASP A 465 14.69 -14.11 0.36
N ARG A 466 15.63 -13.16 0.40
CA ARG A 466 15.65 -12.07 1.40
C ARG A 466 16.12 -10.72 0.86
N TYR A 467 16.68 -10.66 -0.34
CA TYR A 467 17.34 -9.46 -0.83
C TYR A 467 16.55 -8.83 -1.97
N VAL A 468 16.38 -7.52 -1.89
CA VAL A 468 15.79 -6.72 -2.96
C VAL A 468 16.72 -5.56 -3.26
N LEU A 469 17.04 -5.40 -4.54
CA LEU A 469 17.65 -4.20 -5.09
C LEU A 469 16.59 -3.41 -5.83
N ARG A 470 16.46 -2.13 -5.51
CA ARG A 470 15.59 -1.20 -6.21
C ARG A 470 16.39 -0.03 -6.75
N MET A 471 16.11 0.37 -7.98
CA MET A 471 16.68 1.57 -8.60
C MET A 471 15.55 2.42 -9.16
N ASP A 472 15.60 3.72 -8.91
CA ASP A 472 14.65 4.69 -9.44
C ASP A 472 15.41 5.80 -10.17
N LEU A 473 14.92 6.16 -11.37
CA LEU A 473 15.39 7.29 -12.15
C LEU A 473 14.19 8.15 -12.52
N ARG A 474 14.33 9.47 -12.35
CA ARG A 474 13.27 10.44 -12.63
C ARG A 474 13.84 11.64 -13.36
N HIS A 475 13.09 12.12 -14.35
CA HIS A 475 13.36 13.37 -15.06
C HIS A 475 12.11 14.24 -15.01
N PHE A 476 12.24 15.44 -14.47
CA PHE A 476 11.15 16.39 -14.31
C PHE A 476 11.30 17.54 -15.30
N ILE A 477 10.19 17.86 -15.97
CA ILE A 477 10.08 18.91 -16.98
C ILE A 477 8.97 19.86 -16.48
N PRO A 478 9.31 20.81 -15.59
CA PRO A 478 8.37 21.85 -15.20
C PRO A 478 8.10 22.78 -16.40
N LYS A 479 6.92 23.39 -16.45
CA LYS A 479 6.57 24.35 -17.51
C LYS A 479 7.43 25.61 -17.45
N VAL A 480 7.78 26.04 -16.24
CA VAL A 480 8.66 27.17 -15.97
C VAL A 480 9.83 26.71 -15.11
N GLY A 481 11.05 27.12 -15.47
CA GLY A 481 12.29 26.71 -14.83
C GLY A 481 13.04 25.64 -15.62
N ASP A 482 14.20 25.25 -15.10
CA ASP A 482 15.02 24.22 -15.74
C ASP A 482 14.56 22.81 -15.35
N SER A 483 14.64 21.88 -16.31
CA SER A 483 14.43 20.47 -16.05
C SER A 483 15.51 19.92 -15.12
N PHE A 484 15.18 18.93 -14.29
CA PHE A 484 16.13 18.31 -13.37
C PHE A 484 15.98 16.79 -13.29
N ASN A 485 17.06 16.12 -12.92
CA ASN A 485 17.10 14.67 -12.76
C ASN A 485 17.21 14.26 -11.30
N ALA A 486 16.70 13.08 -11.00
CA ALA A 486 16.92 12.43 -9.71
C ALA A 486 17.19 10.94 -9.94
N GLY A 487 18.18 10.40 -9.22
CA GLY A 487 18.53 8.99 -9.24
C GLY A 487 18.64 8.40 -7.84
N ARG A 488 18.26 7.14 -7.69
CA ARG A 488 18.27 6.43 -6.41
C ARG A 488 18.58 4.96 -6.59
N ALA A 489 19.31 4.41 -5.62
CA ALA A 489 19.48 2.98 -5.45
C ALA A 489 19.20 2.61 -3.98
N GLU A 490 18.42 1.55 -3.78
CA GLU A 490 18.06 1.01 -2.47
C GLU A 490 18.36 -0.48 -2.42
N PHE A 491 18.96 -0.89 -1.32
CA PHE A 491 19.15 -2.27 -0.96
C PHE A 491 18.33 -2.60 0.28
N GLN A 492 17.56 -3.68 0.21
CA GLN A 492 16.72 -4.15 1.30
C GLN A 492 17.02 -5.61 1.63
N ILE A 493 17.10 -5.89 2.92
CA ILE A 493 17.21 -7.23 3.50
C ILE A 493 15.96 -7.48 4.32
N LYS A 494 15.23 -8.57 4.05
CA LYS A 494 14.10 -9.03 4.88
C LYS A 494 14.52 -10.21 5.76
N PHE A 495 13.99 -10.29 6.97
CA PHE A 495 14.29 -11.35 7.94
C PHE A 495 13.16 -11.52 8.96
#